data_AF-A0A401TR03-F1
#
_entry.id   AF-A0A401TR03-F1
#
_cell.length_a   1.000
_cell.length_b   1.000
_cell.length_c   1.000
_cell.angle_alpha   90.00
_cell.angle_beta   90.00
_cell.angle_gamma   90.00
#
_symmetry.space_group_name_H-M   'P 1'
#
loop_
_entity.id
_entity.type
_entity.pdbx_description
1 polymer ?
#
loop_
_entity_poly.entity_id
_entity_poly.type
_entity_poly.pdbx_seq_one_letter_code
_entity_poly.pdbx_strand_id
1 'polypeptide(L)'
;PFGAGSDPSNITDACYPYGSIQVPGGTEPIVLHRDAVSGGGYFMVGTVIAADMDLIGQLQPNTPVKFVKVDMKEALAARKSRSELLGRLHSALA
;
A
#
# COMPACT_ATOMS: atom_id res chain seq x y z
N PRO A 1 1.06 11.49 -22.44
CA PRO A 1 0.72 12.94 -22.43
C PRO A 1 1.76 13.73 -21.62
N PHE A 2 2.15 14.93 -22.06
CA PHE A 2 3.18 15.81 -21.45
C PHE A 2 4.32 15.08 -20.71
N GLY A 3 5.23 14.44 -21.47
CA GLY A 3 6.51 13.96 -20.93
C GLY A 3 6.48 12.68 -20.08
N ALA A 4 5.30 12.11 -19.79
CA ALA A 4 5.17 10.95 -18.89
C ALA A 4 5.52 9.57 -19.51
N GLY A 5 5.66 9.47 -20.83
CA GLY A 5 5.75 8.18 -21.54
C GLY A 5 4.47 7.83 -22.31
N SER A 6 4.53 6.75 -23.10
CA SER A 6 3.44 6.30 -23.99
C SER A 6 2.61 5.15 -23.43
N ASP A 7 3.05 4.49 -22.34
CA ASP A 7 2.31 3.39 -21.75
C ASP A 7 1.07 3.94 -21.01
N PRO A 8 -0.10 3.27 -21.07
CA PRO A 8 -1.31 3.71 -20.36
C PRO A 8 -1.18 3.80 -18.84
N SER A 9 -0.24 3.06 -18.25
CA SER A 9 0.08 3.17 -16.82
C SER A 9 0.89 4.42 -16.48
N ASN A 10 1.40 5.16 -17.48
CA ASN A 10 2.17 6.37 -17.24
C ASN A 10 1.31 7.59 -16.91
N ILE A 11 1.75 8.35 -15.92
CA ILE A 11 1.23 9.66 -15.54
C ILE A 11 2.38 10.66 -15.39
N THR A 12 2.07 11.96 -15.40
CA THR A 12 3.04 12.95 -14.93
C THR A 12 3.40 12.62 -13.47
N ASP A 13 4.69 12.74 -13.14
CA ASP A 13 5.21 12.35 -11.84
C ASP A 13 4.37 12.89 -10.69
N ALA A 14 4.03 12.01 -9.76
CA ALA A 14 3.24 12.32 -8.58
C ALA A 14 3.90 11.73 -7.33
N CYS A 15 3.55 12.29 -6.16
CA CYS A 15 3.94 11.69 -4.89
C CYS A 15 3.21 10.37 -4.67
N TYR A 16 3.93 9.37 -4.18
CA TYR A 16 3.38 8.07 -3.85
C TYR A 16 3.15 7.94 -2.35
N PRO A 17 1.93 7.60 -1.91
CA PRO A 17 1.72 7.20 -0.52
C PRO A 17 2.39 5.85 -0.25
N TYR A 18 2.84 5.67 0.99
CA TYR A 18 3.26 4.38 1.50
C TYR A 18 2.11 3.37 1.38
N GLY A 19 2.39 2.19 0.82
CA GLY A 19 1.39 1.17 0.50
C GLY A 19 0.69 1.36 -0.85
N SER A 20 1.07 2.35 -1.66
CA SER A 20 0.50 2.53 -3.00
C SER A 20 0.70 1.29 -3.87
N ILE A 21 -0.31 1.00 -4.68
CA ILE A 21 -0.35 -0.16 -5.58
C ILE A 21 -0.22 0.35 -7.00
N GLN A 22 0.85 -0.02 -7.69
CA GLN A 22 1.12 0.34 -9.09
C GLN A 22 0.98 -0.89 -9.97
N VAL A 23 0.62 -0.69 -11.24
CA VAL A 23 0.60 -1.77 -12.24
C VAL A 23 1.31 -1.30 -13.52
N PRO A 24 2.66 -1.20 -13.50
CA PRO A 24 3.42 -0.80 -14.68
C PRO A 24 3.17 -1.75 -15.85
N GLY A 25 2.83 -1.21 -17.02
CA GLY A 25 2.53 -2.02 -18.22
C GLY A 25 1.32 -2.96 -18.09
N GLY A 26 0.54 -2.87 -17.00
CA GLY A 26 -0.66 -3.68 -16.79
C GLY A 26 -0.41 -5.15 -16.37
N THR A 27 0.83 -5.53 -16.07
CA THR A 27 1.18 -6.95 -15.88
C THR A 27 1.01 -7.42 -14.44
N GLU A 28 1.74 -6.80 -13.50
CA GLU A 28 1.80 -7.25 -12.11
C GLU A 28 1.62 -6.07 -11.13
N PRO A 29 0.82 -6.24 -10.07
CA PRO A 29 0.68 -5.23 -9.03
C PRO A 29 1.93 -5.18 -8.14
N ILE A 30 2.45 -3.98 -7.92
CA ILE A 30 3.57 -3.70 -7.03
C ILE A 30 3.08 -2.83 -5.87
N VAL A 31 3.26 -3.29 -4.63
CA VAL A 31 2.96 -2.52 -3.42
C VAL A 31 4.24 -1.82 -2.95
N LEU A 32 4.22 -0.48 -2.88
CA LEU A 32 5.36 0.29 -2.43
C LEU A 32 5.49 0.27 -0.90
N HIS A 33 6.60 -0.29 -0.39
CA HIS A 33 6.89 -0.39 1.04
C HIS A 33 7.75 0.80 1.54
N ARG A 34 8.28 0.71 2.77
CA ARG A 34 8.91 1.82 3.51
C ARG A 34 10.17 2.37 2.84
N ASP A 35 10.88 1.54 2.08
CA ASP A 35 12.11 1.90 1.37
C ASP A 35 11.86 2.15 -0.13
N ALA A 36 10.60 2.25 -0.54
CA ALA A 36 10.25 2.56 -1.92
C ALA A 36 10.51 4.04 -2.25
N VAL A 37 10.49 4.35 -3.55
CA VAL A 37 10.57 5.73 -4.03
C VAL A 37 9.38 6.57 -3.56
N SER A 38 9.64 7.85 -3.27
CA SER A 38 8.62 8.79 -2.76
C SER A 38 7.68 9.33 -3.86
N GLY A 39 8.02 9.12 -5.13
CA GLY A 39 7.24 9.55 -6.27
C GLY A 39 7.75 8.99 -7.59
N GLY A 40 6.96 9.17 -8.63
CA GLY A 40 7.28 8.74 -9.99
C GLY A 40 6.07 8.81 -10.93
N GLY A 41 6.26 8.28 -12.15
CA GLY A 41 5.33 8.44 -13.25
C GLY A 41 4.41 7.25 -13.53
N TYR A 42 4.12 6.39 -12.55
CA TYR A 42 3.18 5.27 -12.68
C TYR A 42 1.88 5.53 -11.91
N PHE A 43 0.76 5.23 -12.55
CA PHE A 43 -0.55 5.34 -11.95
C PHE A 43 -0.70 4.37 -10.77
N MET A 44 -1.28 4.88 -9.69
CA MET A 44 -1.57 4.10 -8.49
C MET A 44 -3.05 3.70 -8.51
N VAL A 45 -3.34 2.40 -8.62
CA VAL A 45 -4.71 1.87 -8.65
C VAL A 45 -5.39 1.86 -7.28
N GLY A 46 -4.60 1.97 -6.21
CA GLY A 46 -5.07 1.95 -4.84
C GLY A 46 -3.94 2.11 -3.83
N THR A 47 -4.26 1.94 -2.55
CA THR A 47 -3.28 2.00 -1.46
C THR A 47 -3.70 1.02 -0.36
N VAL A 48 -2.77 0.18 0.06
CA VAL A 48 -2.95 -0.71 1.21
C VAL A 48 -3.04 0.14 2.48
N ILE A 49 -4.02 -0.15 3.34
CA ILE A 49 -4.21 0.60 4.58
C ILE A 49 -3.03 0.38 5.53
N ALA A 50 -2.70 1.38 6.33
CA ALA A 50 -1.57 1.31 7.26
C ALA A 50 -1.65 0.13 8.24
N ALA A 51 -2.86 -0.29 8.63
CA ALA A 51 -3.06 -1.40 9.56
C ALA A 51 -2.59 -2.76 9.01
N ASP A 52 -2.58 -2.91 7.69
CA ASP A 52 -2.32 -4.17 6.98
C ASP A 52 -0.92 -4.22 6.36
N MET A 53 -0.14 -3.14 6.44
CA MET A 53 1.20 -3.09 5.84
C MET A 53 2.16 -4.12 6.43
N ASP A 54 1.97 -4.53 7.69
CA ASP A 54 2.80 -5.58 8.27
C ASP A 54 2.49 -6.97 7.68
N LEU A 55 1.26 -7.18 7.16
CA LEU A 55 0.95 -8.40 6.40
C LEU A 55 1.78 -8.43 5.12
N ILE A 56 1.84 -7.29 4.40
CA ILE A 56 2.67 -7.14 3.18
C ILE A 56 4.15 -7.39 3.49
N GLY A 57 4.67 -6.81 4.57
CA GLY A 57 6.07 -6.96 4.97
C GLY A 57 6.47 -8.38 5.38
N GLN A 58 5.51 -9.28 5.63
CA GLN A 58 5.76 -10.68 6.00
C GLN A 58 5.54 -11.66 4.84
N LEU A 59 5.06 -11.19 3.68
CA LEU A 59 4.79 -12.05 2.52
C LEU A 59 6.08 -12.68 1.99
N GLN A 60 6.02 -13.98 1.70
CA GLN A 60 7.08 -14.68 0.98
C GLN A 60 6.81 -14.61 -0.53
N PRO A 61 7.85 -14.77 -1.38
CA PRO A 61 7.65 -14.89 -2.82
C PRO A 61 6.59 -15.95 -3.17
N ASN A 62 5.73 -15.66 -4.15
CA ASN A 62 4.63 -16.52 -4.59
C ASN A 62 3.51 -16.78 -3.56
N THR A 63 3.47 -16.05 -2.44
CA THR A 63 2.33 -16.12 -1.51
C THR A 63 1.07 -15.59 -2.20
N PRO A 64 -0.03 -16.37 -2.30
CA PRO A 64 -1.26 -15.88 -2.88
C PRO A 64 -1.88 -14.78 -2.02
N VAL A 65 -2.27 -13.66 -2.64
CA VAL A 65 -2.87 -12.50 -1.96
C VAL A 65 -4.15 -12.10 -2.68
N LYS A 66 -5.12 -11.62 -1.92
CA LYS A 66 -6.35 -11.02 -2.45
C LYS A 66 -6.55 -9.65 -1.82
N PHE A 67 -6.57 -8.61 -2.66
CA PHE A 67 -6.96 -7.27 -2.22
C PHE A 67 -8.46 -7.23 -1.93
N VAL A 68 -8.84 -6.61 -0.82
CA VAL A 68 -10.22 -6.37 -0.43
C VAL A 68 -10.45 -4.86 -0.46
N LYS A 69 -11.51 -4.43 -1.17
CA LYS A 69 -11.91 -3.03 -1.19
C LYS A 69 -12.42 -2.65 0.20
N VAL A 70 -11.92 -1.54 0.72
CA VAL A 70 -12.35 -0.95 1.97
C VAL A 70 -12.69 0.52 1.77
N ASP A 71 -13.52 1.06 2.65
CA ASP A 71 -13.77 2.50 2.74
C ASP A 71 -12.91 3.19 3.82
N MET A 72 -13.02 4.51 3.90
CA MET A 72 -12.26 5.29 4.89
C MET A 72 -12.65 4.98 6.34
N LYS A 73 -13.91 4.63 6.61
CA LYS A 73 -14.38 4.31 7.96
C LYS A 73 -13.77 2.98 8.42
N GLU A 74 -13.75 1.97 7.55
CA GLU A 74 -13.12 0.67 7.77
C GLU A 74 -11.61 0.82 7.97
N ALA A 75 -10.93 1.60 7.13
CA ALA A 75 -9.50 1.86 7.25
C ALA A 75 -9.13 2.51 8.60
N LEU A 76 -9.91 3.51 9.04
CA LEU A 76 -9.69 4.18 10.32
C LEU A 76 -10.02 3.27 11.51
N ALA A 77 -11.07 2.45 11.42
CA ALA A 77 -11.43 1.48 12.44
C ALA A 77 -10.33 0.41 12.60
N ALA A 78 -9.79 -0.11 11.49
CA ALA A 78 -8.68 -1.06 11.49
C ALA A 78 -7.43 -0.46 12.13
N ARG A 79 -7.09 0.79 11.79
CA ARG A 79 -5.96 1.51 12.41
C ARG A 79 -6.14 1.67 13.93
N LYS A 80 -7.35 2.01 14.39
CA LYS A 80 -7.67 2.14 15.82
C LYS A 80 -7.53 0.80 16.54
N SER A 81 -8.15 -0.26 16.01
CA SER A 81 -8.07 -1.61 16.58
C SER A 81 -6.63 -2.11 16.70
N ARG A 82 -5.81 -1.85 15.68
CA ARG A 82 -4.38 -2.19 15.68
C ARG A 82 -3.63 -1.47 16.79
N SER A 83 -3.86 -0.17 16.96
CA SER A 83 -3.25 0.64 18.02
C SER A 83 -3.66 0.14 19.42
N GLU A 84 -4.94 -0.20 19.62
CA GLU A 84 -5.45 -0.75 20.88
C GLU A 84 -4.85 -2.12 21.20
N LEU A 85 -4.69 -2.99 20.20
CA LEU A 85 -4.00 -4.27 20.37
C LEU A 85 -2.56 -4.08 20.84
N LEU A 86 -1.79 -3.22 20.16
CA LEU A 86 -0.40 -2.94 20.55
C LEU A 86 -0.31 -2.33 21.95
N GLY A 87 -1.23 -1.43 22.30
CA GLY A 87 -1.33 -0.87 23.66
C GLY A 87 -1.58 -1.95 24.71
N ARG A 88 -2.53 -2.87 24.48
CA ARG A 88 -2.80 -3.99 25.39
C ARG A 88 -1.60 -4.92 25.55
N LEU A 89 -0.91 -5.24 24.45
CA LEU A 89 0.31 -6.07 24.50
C LEU A 89 1.41 -5.39 25.31
N HIS A 90 1.61 -4.08 25.11
CA HIS A 90 2.59 -3.32 25.87
C HIS A 90 2.27 -3.32 27.38
N SER A 91 1.02 -3.06 27.76
CA SER A 91 0.60 -3.08 29.17
C SER A 91 0.67 -4.46 29.83
N ALA A 92 0.55 -5.54 29.06
CA ALA A 92 0.63 -6.90 29.60
C ALA A 92 2.06 -7.42 29.76
N LEU A 93 3.03 -6.80 29.05
CA LEU A 93 4.45 -7.16 29.06
C LEU A 93 5.31 -6.22 29.91
N ALA A 94 4.74 -5.11 30.40
CA ALA A 94 5.36 -4.17 31.33
C ALA A 94 5.13 -4.60 32.78
#